data_AF-A0A519DV04-F1
#
_entry.id   AF-A0A519DV04-F1
#
_cell.length_a   1.000
_cell.length_b   1.000
_cell.length_c   1.000
_cell.angle_alpha   90.00
_cell.angle_beta   90.00
_cell.angle_gamma   90.00
#
_symmetry.space_group_name_H-M   'P 1'
#
loop_
_entity.id
_entity.type
_entity.pdbx_description
1 polymer ?
#
loop_
_entity_poly.entity_id
_entity_poly.type
_entity_poly.pdbx_seq_one_letter_code
_entity_poly.pdbx_strand_id
1 'polypeptide(L)'
;NGGSASLYKGTKRQNIASTDRFFVINASYLSEEEEKELLMNQVGLPDVAATAMSRLAGKVRSLFLGINEDAGANGEPLEFTITTRNLLNWGMSYKLFNVTGMDSKTAFTESLNMTLLDFGSAAERKAVQDLWETIVTDA
;
A
#
# COMPACT_ATOMS: atom_id res chain seq x y z
N ASN A 1 -2.22 -19.25 -20.54
CA ASN A 1 -1.67 -17.90 -20.76
C ASN A 1 -2.45 -16.88 -19.94
N GLY A 2 -2.32 -16.94 -18.61
CA GLY A 2 -3.03 -16.07 -17.69
C GLY A 2 -2.11 -15.78 -16.52
N GLY A 3 -1.39 -14.67 -16.60
CA GLY A 3 -0.49 -14.14 -15.58
C GLY A 3 -0.28 -12.67 -15.92
N SER A 4 -0.34 -11.80 -14.90
CA SER A 4 -0.17 -10.32 -14.83
C SER A 4 -0.90 -9.44 -15.87
N ALA A 5 -1.02 -9.88 -17.13
CA ALA A 5 -1.66 -9.20 -18.25
C ALA A 5 -3.20 -9.05 -18.14
N SER A 6 -3.89 -9.79 -17.26
CA SER A 6 -5.34 -9.61 -17.06
C SER A 6 -5.67 -8.31 -16.33
N LEU A 7 -4.79 -7.84 -15.43
CA LEU A 7 -4.99 -6.61 -14.65
C LEU A 7 -4.87 -5.36 -15.50
N TYR A 8 -4.04 -5.38 -16.54
CA TYR A 8 -3.79 -4.23 -17.41
C TYR A 8 -4.73 -4.16 -18.62
N LYS A 9 -5.95 -4.73 -18.52
CA LYS A 9 -6.94 -4.74 -19.61
C LYS A 9 -7.38 -3.30 -19.94
N GLY A 10 -6.83 -2.74 -21.00
CA GLY A 10 -7.09 -1.37 -21.45
C GLY A 10 -5.88 -0.44 -21.44
N THR A 11 -4.74 -0.87 -20.89
CA THR A 11 -3.51 -0.07 -20.94
C THR A 11 -2.89 -0.16 -22.34
N LYS A 12 -2.75 0.98 -23.01
CA LYS A 12 -2.05 1.05 -24.30
C LYS A 12 -0.55 0.90 -24.06
N ARG A 13 0.09 -0.01 -24.80
CA ARG A 13 1.55 -0.07 -24.83
C ARG A 13 2.11 1.25 -25.34
N GLN A 14 3.19 1.72 -24.71
CA GLN A 14 3.88 2.92 -25.15
C GLN A 14 4.37 2.76 -26.60
N ASN A 15 4.25 3.83 -27.39
CA ASN A 15 4.75 3.84 -28.75
C ASN A 15 6.30 3.75 -28.73
N ILE A 16 6.85 2.80 -29.50
CA ILE A 16 8.30 2.58 -29.60
C ILE A 16 9.02 3.84 -30.08
N ALA A 17 8.45 4.58 -31.04
CA ALA A 17 9.04 5.83 -31.52
C ALA A 17 9.04 6.94 -30.47
N SER A 18 8.14 6.88 -29.48
CA SER A 18 8.19 7.78 -28.32
C SER A 18 9.25 7.33 -27.33
N THR A 19 9.46 6.03 -27.16
CA THR A 19 10.44 5.47 -26.23
C THR A 19 11.88 5.87 -26.61
N ASP A 20 12.17 6.00 -27.90
CA ASP A 20 13.47 6.50 -28.39
C ASP A 20 13.72 7.99 -28.09
N ARG A 21 12.67 8.77 -27.82
CA ARG A 21 12.77 10.24 -27.61
C ARG A 21 12.89 10.64 -26.14
N PHE A 22 12.76 9.70 -25.21
CA PHE A 22 12.80 9.97 -23.78
C PHE A 22 13.75 9.01 -23.07
N PHE A 23 14.47 9.53 -22.07
CA PHE A 23 15.16 8.67 -21.11
C PHE A 23 14.14 7.95 -20.25
N VAL A 24 14.23 6.63 -20.20
CA VAL A 24 13.38 5.79 -19.36
C VAL A 24 14.14 5.47 -18.08
N ILE A 25 13.56 5.83 -16.94
CA ILE A 25 14.05 5.46 -15.62
C ILE A 25 13.02 4.50 -15.01
N ASN A 26 13.49 3.37 -14.50
CA ASN A 26 12.65 2.48 -13.72
C ASN A 26 12.55 3.03 -12.29
N ALA A 27 11.35 3.39 -11.87
CA ALA A 27 11.07 3.83 -10.51
C ALA A 27 10.18 2.79 -9.82
N SER A 28 10.72 2.16 -8.79
CA SER A 28 9.97 1.30 -7.87
C SER A 28 9.46 2.10 -6.68
N TYR A 29 8.66 1.47 -5.82
CA TYR A 29 8.40 2.01 -4.49
C TYR A 29 9.70 2.09 -3.67
N LEU A 30 9.70 3.01 -2.71
CA LEU A 30 10.75 3.17 -1.72
C LEU A 30 10.83 1.92 -0.80
N SER A 31 11.97 1.74 -0.15
CA SER A 31 12.15 0.71 0.88
C SER A 31 11.27 0.98 2.12
N GLU A 32 11.09 -0.06 2.96
CA GLU A 32 10.32 0.05 4.22
C GLU A 32 10.91 1.14 5.13
N GLU A 33 12.23 1.21 5.23
CA GLU A 33 12.96 2.22 5.99
C GLU A 33 12.78 3.63 5.43
N GLU A 34 12.88 3.82 4.11
CA GLU A 34 12.69 5.14 3.48
C GLU A 34 11.25 5.64 3.63
N GLU A 35 10.24 4.77 3.50
CA GLU A 35 8.84 5.15 3.71
C GLU A 35 8.53 5.43 5.18
N LYS A 36 9.15 4.68 6.10
CA LYS A 36 9.10 4.96 7.53
C LYS A 36 9.64 6.36 7.82
N GLU A 37 10.82 6.68 7.32
CA GLU A 37 11.41 8.03 7.47
C GLU A 37 10.51 9.10 6.87
N LEU A 38 9.89 8.82 5.71
CA LEU A 38 8.97 9.76 5.07
C LEU A 38 7.72 10.02 5.93
N LEU A 39 7.13 8.98 6.54
CA LEU A 39 6.01 9.11 7.46
C LEU A 39 6.38 9.91 8.72
N MET A 40 7.56 9.66 9.28
CA MET A 40 8.05 10.40 10.45
C MET A 40 8.29 11.88 10.11
N ASN A 41 8.96 12.16 8.99
CA ASN A 41 9.40 13.52 8.64
C ASN A 41 8.28 14.38 8.03
N GLN A 42 7.45 13.81 7.15
CA GLN A 42 6.43 14.57 6.42
C GLN A 42 5.09 14.59 7.14
N VAL A 43 4.71 13.49 7.81
CA VAL A 43 3.43 13.40 8.51
C VAL A 43 3.60 13.69 10.01
N GLY A 44 4.79 13.44 10.57
CA GLY A 44 5.05 13.62 12.01
C GLY A 44 4.48 12.47 12.84
N LEU A 45 4.52 11.24 12.32
CA LEU A 45 4.09 10.06 13.06
C LEU A 45 5.18 9.57 14.04
N PRO A 46 4.79 8.99 15.19
CA PRO A 46 5.73 8.27 16.04
C PRO A 46 6.39 7.09 15.32
N ASP A 47 7.61 6.75 15.71
CA ASP A 47 8.42 5.67 15.11
C ASP A 47 7.69 4.33 15.02
N VAL A 48 6.99 3.95 16.08
CA VAL A 48 6.22 2.70 16.17
C VAL A 48 5.11 2.67 15.12
N ALA A 49 4.36 3.77 14.99
CA ALA A 49 3.29 3.89 14.00
C ALA A 49 3.84 3.87 12.58
N ALA A 50 4.89 4.66 12.32
CA ALA A 50 5.53 4.73 11.01
C ALA A 50 6.09 3.36 10.56
N THR A 51 6.73 2.63 11.47
CA THR A 51 7.27 1.28 11.23
C THR A 51 6.16 0.28 10.89
N ALA A 52 5.08 0.26 11.67
CA ALA A 52 3.97 -0.66 11.42
C ALA A 52 3.29 -0.37 10.06
N MET A 53 3.10 0.92 9.74
CA MET A 53 2.47 1.34 8.49
C MET A 53 3.33 1.03 7.26
N SER A 54 4.64 1.31 7.30
CA SER A 54 5.54 1.00 6.19
C SER A 54 5.64 -0.52 5.96
N ARG A 55 5.68 -1.31 7.05
CA ARG A 55 5.64 -2.78 6.98
C ARG A 55 4.37 -3.30 6.32
N LEU A 56 3.20 -2.76 6.67
CA LEU A 56 1.95 -3.15 6.01
C LEU A 56 2.03 -2.83 4.52
N ALA A 57 2.57 -1.65 4.15
CA ALA A 57 2.70 -1.27 2.75
C ALA A 57 3.57 -2.24 1.95
N GLY A 58 4.71 -2.64 2.51
CA GLY A 58 5.57 -3.68 1.93
C GLY A 58 4.84 -5.01 1.74
N LYS A 59 4.12 -5.49 2.75
CA LYS A 59 3.36 -6.75 2.67
C LYS A 59 2.24 -6.69 1.62
N VAL A 60 1.46 -5.62 1.58
CA VAL A 60 0.40 -5.43 0.57
C VAL A 60 0.98 -5.47 -0.84
N ARG A 61 2.12 -4.80 -1.08
CA ARG A 61 2.79 -4.83 -2.40
C ARG A 61 3.31 -6.23 -2.75
N SER A 62 3.76 -7.00 -1.78
CA SER A 62 4.24 -8.37 -2.02
C SER A 62 3.13 -9.35 -2.47
N LEU A 63 1.87 -9.05 -2.09
CA LEU A 63 0.69 -9.83 -2.45
C LEU A 63 -0.03 -9.29 -3.70
N PHE A 64 0.43 -8.18 -4.27
CA PHE A 64 -0.22 -7.59 -5.44
C PHE A 64 0.23 -8.27 -6.74
N LEU A 65 -0.74 -8.82 -7.46
CA LEU A 65 -0.56 -9.55 -8.73
C LEU A 65 0.10 -8.73 -9.84
N GLY A 66 -0.03 -7.40 -9.82
CA GLY A 66 0.57 -6.53 -10.85
C GLY A 66 2.07 -6.31 -10.69
N ILE A 67 2.65 -6.68 -9.54
CA ILE A 67 4.10 -6.55 -9.27
C ILE A 67 4.76 -7.91 -9.10
N ASN A 68 4.05 -8.87 -8.50
CA ASN A 68 4.59 -10.20 -8.21
C ASN A 68 3.77 -11.26 -8.96
N GLU A 69 4.39 -11.94 -9.93
CA GLU A 69 3.74 -13.03 -10.69
C GLU A 69 3.47 -14.26 -9.82
N ASP A 70 4.18 -14.40 -8.69
CA ASP A 70 3.95 -15.42 -7.65
C ASP A 70 3.07 -14.91 -6.50
N ALA A 71 2.42 -13.74 -6.66
CA ALA A 71 1.43 -13.26 -5.70
C ALA A 71 0.33 -14.32 -5.56
N GLY A 72 0.24 -14.92 -4.37
CA GLY A 72 -0.67 -16.02 -4.10
C GLY A 72 0.00 -17.26 -3.47
N ALA A 73 1.32 -17.42 -3.63
CA ALA A 73 2.03 -18.59 -3.09
C ALA A 73 1.94 -18.71 -1.56
N ASN A 74 1.73 -17.58 -0.87
CA ASN A 74 1.68 -17.48 0.59
C ASN A 74 0.37 -16.85 1.12
N GLY A 75 -0.69 -16.73 0.31
CA GLY A 75 -1.96 -16.10 0.70
C GLY A 75 -2.88 -15.81 -0.49
N GLU A 76 -4.00 -15.12 -0.26
CA GLU A 76 -4.86 -14.67 -1.37
C GLU A 76 -4.20 -13.49 -2.11
N PRO A 77 -4.02 -13.54 -3.44
CA PRO A 77 -3.50 -12.42 -4.21
C PRO A 77 -4.43 -11.20 -4.16
N LEU A 78 -3.84 -10.00 -4.16
CA LEU A 78 -4.56 -8.73 -4.22
C LEU A 78 -4.62 -8.20 -5.66
N GLU A 79 -5.78 -7.65 -6.05
CA GLU A 79 -5.98 -6.97 -7.33
C GLU A 79 -5.66 -5.47 -7.25
N PHE A 80 -5.43 -4.94 -6.04
CA PHE A 80 -4.95 -3.58 -5.82
C PHE A 80 -3.65 -3.55 -5.03
N THR A 81 -3.00 -2.37 -5.04
CA THR A 81 -1.78 -2.12 -4.28
C THR A 81 -1.90 -0.83 -3.47
N ILE A 82 -0.97 -0.63 -2.54
CA ILE A 82 -0.83 0.62 -1.79
C ILE A 82 0.37 1.42 -2.30
N THR A 83 0.08 2.60 -2.86
CA THR A 83 1.14 3.52 -3.31
C THR A 83 1.76 4.26 -2.12
N THR A 84 2.97 4.79 -2.26
CA THR A 84 3.57 5.70 -1.25
C THR A 84 2.65 6.89 -0.94
N ARG A 85 1.90 7.39 -1.93
CA ARG A 85 0.89 8.44 -1.72
C ARG A 85 -0.25 7.96 -0.82
N ASN A 86 -0.79 6.76 -1.05
CA ASN A 86 -1.83 6.19 -0.19
C ASN A 86 -1.30 6.00 1.24
N LEU A 87 -0.07 5.52 1.40
CA LEU A 87 0.58 5.36 2.70
C LEU A 87 0.68 6.69 3.47
N LEU A 88 1.14 7.75 2.82
CA LEU A 88 1.20 9.08 3.45
C LEU A 88 -0.21 9.63 3.76
N ASN A 89 -1.17 9.45 2.85
CA ASN A 89 -2.55 9.85 3.08
C ASN A 89 -3.18 9.09 4.25
N TRP A 90 -2.89 7.80 4.39
CA TRP A 90 -3.31 6.99 5.52
C TRP A 90 -2.76 7.58 6.83
N GLY A 91 -1.47 7.91 6.88
CA GLY A 91 -0.85 8.53 8.04
C GLY A 91 -1.45 9.89 8.40
N MET A 92 -1.74 10.73 7.40
CA MET A 92 -2.39 12.03 7.60
C MET A 92 -3.81 11.87 8.14
N SER A 93 -4.60 10.95 7.60
CA SER A 93 -5.96 10.66 8.08
C SER A 93 -5.95 10.07 9.50
N TYR A 94 -5.04 9.14 9.80
CA TYR A 94 -4.85 8.62 11.15
C TYR A 94 -4.56 9.74 12.15
N LYS A 95 -3.63 10.66 11.81
CA LYS A 95 -3.30 11.79 12.68
C LYS A 95 -4.50 12.71 12.90
N LEU A 96 -5.26 12.99 11.84
CA LEU A 96 -6.50 13.77 11.93
C LEU A 96 -7.49 13.12 12.90
N PHE A 97 -7.75 11.82 12.76
CA PHE A 97 -8.71 11.10 13.59
C PHE A 97 -8.30 11.07 15.07
N ASN A 98 -7.02 10.88 15.38
CA ASN A 98 -6.56 10.98 16.77
C ASN A 98 -6.77 12.36 17.36
N VAL A 99 -6.49 13.43 16.59
CA VAL A 99 -6.69 14.81 17.07
C VAL A 99 -8.18 15.11 17.30
N THR A 100 -9.08 14.45 16.57
CA THR A 100 -10.54 14.54 16.82
C THR A 100 -11.03 13.69 17.99
N GLY A 101 -10.14 12.99 18.71
CA GLY A 101 -10.47 12.19 19.89
C GLY A 101 -10.88 10.74 19.60
N MET A 102 -10.69 10.26 18.37
CA MET A 102 -10.85 8.84 18.06
C MET A 102 -9.72 8.04 18.72
N ASP A 103 -10.04 6.86 19.25
CA ASP A 103 -9.01 5.98 19.80
C ASP A 103 -8.03 5.54 18.70
N SER A 104 -6.76 5.36 19.06
CA SER A 104 -5.71 5.10 18.06
C SER A 104 -5.96 3.82 17.26
N LYS A 105 -6.55 2.77 17.85
CA LYS A 105 -6.78 1.50 17.16
C LYS A 105 -7.84 1.68 16.06
N THR A 106 -8.98 2.28 16.42
CA THR A 106 -10.04 2.61 15.47
C THR A 106 -9.53 3.62 14.44
N ALA A 107 -8.75 4.62 14.85
CA ALA A 107 -8.19 5.61 13.94
C ALA A 107 -7.33 4.97 12.85
N PHE A 108 -6.49 3.97 13.17
CA PHE A 108 -5.70 3.26 12.15
C PHE A 108 -6.61 2.52 11.17
N THR A 109 -7.58 1.76 11.67
CA THR A 109 -8.46 0.94 10.84
C THR A 109 -9.35 1.80 9.94
N GLU A 110 -10.00 2.83 10.48
CA GLU A 110 -10.90 3.69 9.71
C GLU A 110 -10.16 4.52 8.67
N SER A 111 -8.97 5.02 9.00
CA SER A 111 -8.16 5.74 8.03
C SER A 111 -7.62 4.80 6.94
N LEU A 112 -7.30 3.55 7.26
CA LEU A 112 -6.90 2.55 6.26
C LEU A 112 -8.07 2.20 5.31
N ASN A 113 -9.27 2.03 5.87
CA ASN A 113 -10.49 1.78 5.09
C ASN A 113 -10.72 2.90 4.09
N MET A 114 -10.79 4.14 4.57
CA MET A 114 -11.05 5.32 3.76
C MET A 114 -9.98 5.56 2.67
N THR A 115 -8.71 5.28 2.96
CA THR A 115 -7.60 5.62 2.04
C THR A 115 -7.26 4.53 1.03
N LEU A 116 -7.66 3.29 1.28
CA LEU A 116 -7.30 2.14 0.46
C LEU A 116 -8.44 1.12 0.30
N LEU A 117 -9.04 0.66 1.41
CA LEU A 117 -9.83 -0.57 1.38
C LEU A 117 -11.29 -0.39 0.95
N ASP A 118 -11.82 0.82 0.93
CA ASP A 118 -13.19 1.09 0.46
C ASP A 118 -13.35 0.81 -1.04
N PHE A 119 -12.26 0.81 -1.80
CA PHE A 119 -12.24 0.52 -3.23
C PHE A 119 -12.08 -0.98 -3.57
N GLY A 120 -11.65 -1.79 -2.60
CA GLY A 120 -11.42 -3.23 -2.76
C GLY A 120 -12.67 -4.07 -2.53
N SER A 121 -12.61 -5.34 -2.94
CA SER A 121 -13.64 -6.32 -2.58
C SER A 121 -13.67 -6.59 -1.08
N ALA A 122 -14.78 -7.16 -0.58
CA ALA A 122 -14.89 -7.49 0.84
C ALA A 122 -13.83 -8.51 1.31
N ALA A 123 -13.44 -9.44 0.42
CA ALA A 123 -12.41 -10.43 0.69
C ALA A 123 -11.03 -9.77 0.83
N GLU A 124 -10.65 -8.90 -0.11
CA GLU A 124 -9.36 -8.22 -0.07
C GLU A 124 -9.27 -7.24 1.11
N ARG A 125 -10.36 -6.51 1.42
CA ARG A 125 -10.42 -5.65 2.60
C ARG A 125 -10.12 -6.45 3.86
N LYS A 126 -10.78 -7.59 4.03
CA LYS A 126 -10.56 -8.47 5.18
C LYS A 126 -9.12 -8.97 5.23
N ALA A 127 -8.56 -9.41 4.10
CA ALA A 127 -7.18 -9.89 4.03
C ALA A 127 -6.18 -8.83 4.50
N VAL A 128 -6.34 -7.57 4.07
CA VAL A 128 -5.44 -6.48 4.49
C VAL A 128 -5.64 -6.12 5.97
N GLN A 129 -6.89 -6.17 6.48
CA GLN A 129 -7.17 -5.96 7.91
C GLN A 129 -6.53 -7.05 8.78
N ASP A 130 -6.65 -8.33 8.39
CA ASP A 130 -6.03 -9.45 9.10
C ASP A 130 -4.48 -9.33 9.12
N LEU A 131 -3.89 -8.86 8.01
CA LEU A 131 -2.45 -8.54 7.95
C LEU A 131 -2.07 -7.40 8.90
N TRP A 132 -2.89 -6.36 8.99
CA TRP A 132 -2.68 -5.25 9.91
C TRP A 132 -2.73 -5.72 11.37
N GLU A 133 -3.73 -6.52 11.73
CA GLU A 133 -3.84 -7.08 13.08
C GLU A 133 -2.62 -7.93 13.45
N THR A 134 -2.11 -8.71 12.50
CA THR A 134 -0.88 -9.51 12.69
C THR A 134 0.31 -8.59 12.99
N ILE A 135 0.52 -7.54 12.19
CA ILE A 135 1.64 -6.60 12.38
C ILE A 135 1.60 -5.91 13.73
N VAL A 136 0.42 -5.46 14.16
CA VAL A 136 0.26 -4.71 15.42
C VAL A 136 0.37 -5.63 16.63
N THR A 137 0.07 -6.92 16.49
CA THR A 137 0.24 -7.91 17.57
C THR A 137 1.69 -8.34 17.73
N ASP A 138 2.47 -8.35 16.65
CA ASP A 138 3.89 -8.73 16.63
C ASP A 138 4.86 -7.58 17.01
N ALA A 139 4.34 -6.37 17.26
CA ALA A 139 5.10 -5.14 17.56
C ALA A 139 5.08 -4.79 19.05
#